data_AF-A0A2N3NM22-F1
#
_entry.id   AF-A0A2N3NM22-F1
#
_cell.length_a   1.000
_cell.length_b   1.000
_cell.length_c   1.000
_cell.angle_alpha   90.00
_cell.angle_beta   90.00
_cell.angle_gamma   90.00
#
_symmetry.space_group_name_H-M   'P 1'
#
loop_
_entity.id
_entity.type
_entity.pdbx_description
1 polymer ?
#
loop_
_entity_poly.entity_id
_entity_poly.type
_entity_poly.pdbx_seq_one_letter_code
_entity_poly.pdbx_strand_id
1 'polypeptide(L)'
;MEKAGFLDIQEFNYKMLLGAWAKDPRMKQLGEIGQAVLESNVEGYILFMANTLGWSREEIHVYISHLRCEIRSGKLYPYYR
;
A
#
# COMPACT_ATOMS: atom_id res chain seq x y z
N MET A 1 -6.71 22.94 -0.97
CA MET A 1 -5.60 23.66 -1.62
C MET A 1 -6.10 24.98 -2.22
N GLU A 2 -7.10 24.97 -3.10
CA GLU A 2 -7.66 26.21 -3.66
C GLU A 2 -8.21 27.18 -2.59
N LYS A 3 -8.98 26.66 -1.63
CA LYS A 3 -9.50 27.45 -0.48
C LYS A 3 -8.41 28.02 0.44
N ALA A 4 -7.17 27.53 0.34
CA ALA A 4 -6.03 28.06 1.08
C ALA A 4 -5.27 29.15 0.28
N GLY A 5 -5.75 29.55 -0.90
CA GLY A 5 -5.19 30.66 -1.69
C GLY A 5 -4.10 30.25 -2.68
N PHE A 6 -3.86 28.95 -2.90
CA PHE A 6 -2.94 28.49 -3.95
C PHE A 6 -3.55 28.74 -5.33
N LEU A 7 -2.80 29.42 -6.19
CA LEU A 7 -3.14 29.71 -7.58
C LEU A 7 -2.14 28.90 -8.43
N ASP A 8 -2.63 28.01 -9.29
CA ASP A 8 -1.86 27.01 -10.08
C ASP A 8 -1.55 25.67 -9.38
N ILE A 9 -2.61 24.92 -9.05
CA ILE A 9 -2.49 23.55 -8.52
C ILE A 9 -2.48 22.57 -9.69
N GLN A 10 -1.45 21.72 -9.75
CA GLN A 10 -1.39 20.59 -10.69
C GLN A 10 -1.67 19.28 -9.94
N GLU A 11 -2.68 18.56 -10.40
CA GLU A 11 -3.02 17.23 -9.86
C GLU A 11 -2.57 16.15 -10.83
N PHE A 12 -1.85 15.16 -10.32
CA PHE A 12 -1.42 14.01 -11.09
C PHE A 12 -2.02 12.74 -10.51
N ASN A 13 -2.84 12.07 -11.32
CA ASN A 13 -3.48 10.81 -10.96
C ASN A 13 -2.62 9.64 -11.46
N TYR A 14 -2.00 8.90 -10.55
CA TYR A 14 -1.21 7.71 -10.86
C TYR A 14 -1.81 6.47 -10.22
N LYS A 15 -1.67 5.32 -10.88
CA LYS A 15 -1.87 4.04 -10.22
C LYS A 15 -0.65 3.75 -9.36
N MET A 16 -0.83 3.65 -8.06
CA MET A 16 0.24 3.23 -7.16
C MET A 16 0.36 1.71 -7.24
N LEU A 17 1.47 1.25 -7.81
CA LEU A 17 1.73 -0.18 -7.91
C LEU A 17 2.30 -0.70 -6.61
N LEU A 18 2.11 -2.00 -6.37
CA LEU A 18 2.71 -2.71 -5.26
C LEU A 18 3.54 -3.87 -5.83
N GLY A 19 4.86 -3.72 -5.74
CA GLY A 19 5.84 -4.69 -6.22
C GLY A 19 6.37 -4.46 -7.63
N ALA A 20 7.38 -5.24 -7.98
CA ALA A 20 8.25 -5.02 -9.15
C ALA A 20 7.71 -5.64 -10.45
N TRP A 21 6.39 -5.77 -10.60
CA TRP A 21 5.77 -6.54 -11.68
C TRP A 21 5.53 -5.75 -12.98
N ALA A 22 5.62 -4.42 -12.93
CA ALA A 22 5.44 -3.59 -14.12
C ALA A 22 6.59 -3.79 -15.13
N LYS A 23 6.25 -3.83 -16.42
CA LYS A 23 7.26 -3.89 -17.50
C LYS A 23 8.01 -2.57 -17.69
N ASP A 24 7.31 -1.45 -17.48
CA ASP A 24 7.90 -0.13 -17.58
C ASP A 24 8.87 0.10 -16.40
N PRO A 25 10.14 0.49 -16.65
CA PRO A 25 11.15 0.64 -15.60
C PRO A 25 10.78 1.67 -14.51
N ARG A 26 10.11 2.76 -14.89
CA ARG A 26 9.68 3.81 -13.95
C ARG A 26 8.53 3.31 -13.09
N MET A 27 7.57 2.61 -13.70
CA MET A 27 6.46 2.00 -12.97
C MET A 27 6.93 0.87 -12.04
N LYS A 28 7.94 0.10 -12.45
CA LYS A 28 8.57 -0.93 -11.64
C LYS A 28 9.18 -0.33 -10.37
N GLN A 29 9.97 0.72 -10.52
CA GLN A 29 10.56 1.45 -9.39
C GLN A 29 9.49 2.04 -8.47
N LEU A 30 8.43 2.61 -9.04
CA LEU A 30 7.30 3.11 -8.24
C LEU A 30 6.64 1.98 -7.45
N GLY A 31 6.47 0.80 -8.05
CA GLY A 31 5.92 -0.37 -7.40
C GLY A 31 6.77 -0.91 -6.25
N GLU A 32 8.10 -0.91 -6.42
CA GLU A 32 9.05 -1.27 -5.37
C GLU A 32 8.97 -0.29 -4.19
N ILE A 33 8.88 1.01 -4.46
CA ILE A 33 8.67 2.05 -3.44
C ILE A 33 7.32 1.84 -2.74
N GLY A 34 6.24 1.60 -3.49
CA GLY A 34 4.92 1.35 -2.92
C GLY A 34 4.89 0.14 -2.00
N GLN A 35 5.56 -0.95 -2.40
CA GLN A 35 5.70 -2.13 -1.56
C GLN A 35 6.49 -1.81 -0.29
N ALA A 36 7.60 -1.08 -0.38
CA ALA A 36 8.39 -0.69 0.80
C ALA A 36 7.57 0.18 1.78
N VAL A 37 6.78 1.13 1.26
CA VAL A 37 5.88 1.95 2.08
C VAL A 37 4.86 1.08 2.81
N LEU A 38 4.19 0.18 2.11
CA LEU A 38 3.22 -0.73 2.71
C LEU A 38 3.88 -1.61 3.80
N GLU A 39 5.03 -2.20 3.49
CA GLU A 39 5.76 -3.07 4.41
C GLU A 39 6.27 -2.34 5.67
N SER A 40 6.57 -1.04 5.56
CA SER A 40 7.06 -0.23 6.67
C SER A 40 6.05 -0.07 7.81
N ASN A 41 4.74 -0.18 7.53
CA ASN A 41 3.70 -0.01 8.55
C ASN A 41 2.43 -0.85 8.29
N VAL A 42 2.59 -2.13 7.91
CA VAL A 42 1.47 -3.05 7.66
C VAL A 42 0.47 -3.07 8.83
N GLU A 43 0.97 -3.04 10.07
CA GLU A 43 0.13 -3.07 11.26
C GLU A 43 -0.76 -1.84 11.37
N GLY A 44 -0.23 -0.64 11.12
CA GLY A 44 -1.01 0.60 11.15
C GLY A 44 -2.17 0.62 10.15
N TYR A 45 -2.00 -0.04 8.99
CA TYR A 45 -3.09 -0.17 8.01
C TYR A 45 -4.22 -1.09 8.46
N ILE A 46 -3.89 -2.17 9.19
CA ILE A 46 -4.86 -3.22 9.54
C ILE A 46 -5.50 -2.97 10.91
N LEU A 47 -4.78 -2.35 11.85
CA LEU A 47 -5.15 -2.29 13.25
C LEU A 47 -6.54 -1.70 13.49
N PHE A 48 -6.86 -0.56 12.85
CA PHE A 48 -8.17 0.08 13.02
C PHE A 48 -9.33 -0.82 12.54
N MET A 49 -9.19 -1.41 11.36
CA MET A 49 -10.22 -2.28 10.79
C MET A 49 -10.38 -3.55 11.61
N ALA A 50 -9.28 -4.22 11.96
CA ALA A 50 -9.31 -5.46 12.73
C ALA A 50 -9.87 -5.27 14.14
N ASN A 51 -9.54 -4.16 14.81
CA ASN A 51 -10.14 -3.81 16.09
C ASN A 51 -11.66 -3.57 15.97
N THR A 52 -12.10 -2.91 14.88
CA THR A 52 -13.54 -2.68 14.62
C THR A 52 -14.29 -3.99 14.38
N LEU A 53 -13.61 -5.00 13.84
CA LEU A 53 -14.12 -6.35 13.65
C LEU A 53 -14.01 -7.25 14.89
N GLY A 54 -13.45 -6.74 15.99
CA GLY A 54 -13.30 -7.47 17.25
C GLY A 54 -12.20 -8.53 17.24
N TRP A 55 -11.22 -8.43 16.33
CA TRP A 55 -10.10 -9.38 16.28
C TRP A 55 -9.20 -9.25 17.50
N SER A 56 -8.70 -10.38 17.98
CA SER A 56 -7.61 -10.44 18.95
C SER A 56 -6.29 -9.98 18.34
N ARG A 57 -5.34 -9.62 19.20
CA ARG A 57 -4.00 -9.20 18.77
C ARG A 57 -3.26 -10.32 18.04
N GLU A 58 -3.46 -11.56 18.49
CA GLU A 58 -2.87 -12.76 17.90
C GLU A 58 -3.38 -12.97 16.47
N GLU A 59 -4.69 -12.85 16.24
CA GLU A 59 -5.29 -12.93 14.90
C GLU A 59 -4.75 -11.85 13.96
N ILE A 60 -4.59 -10.61 14.48
CA ILE A 60 -4.00 -9.50 13.72
C ILE A 60 -2.56 -9.83 13.30
N HIS A 61 -1.73 -10.33 14.22
CA HIS A 61 -0.34 -10.67 13.90
C HIS A 61 -0.23 -11.84 12.92
N VAL A 62 -1.07 -12.87 13.06
CA VAL A 62 -1.14 -13.98 12.10
C VAL A 62 -1.53 -13.47 10.72
N TYR A 63 -2.57 -12.64 10.62
CA TYR A 63 -2.99 -12.05 9.36
C TYR A 63 -1.89 -11.21 8.71
N ILE A 64 -1.22 -10.34 9.48
CA ILE A 64 -0.12 -9.51 8.99
C ILE A 64 1.04 -10.38 8.45
N SER A 65 1.33 -11.52 9.10
CA SER A 65 2.33 -12.48 8.64
C SER A 65 1.98 -13.03 7.25
N HIS A 66 0.74 -13.49 7.07
CA HIS A 66 0.25 -13.98 5.78
C HIS A 66 0.26 -12.88 4.71
N LEU A 67 -0.19 -11.68 5.05
CA LEU A 67 -0.21 -10.53 4.12
C LEU A 67 1.19 -10.22 3.59
N ARG A 68 2.21 -10.20 4.46
CA ARG A 68 3.61 -10.00 4.04
C ARG A 68 4.10 -11.09 3.11
N CYS A 69 3.77 -12.36 3.39
CA CYS A 69 4.13 -13.48 2.52
C CYS A 69 3.50 -13.34 1.13
N GLU A 70 2.22 -12.97 1.06
CA GLU A 70 1.50 -12.81 -0.21
C GLU A 70 2.05 -11.65 -1.04
N ILE A 71 2.33 -10.49 -0.42
CA ILE A 71 2.92 -9.33 -1.10
C ILE A 71 4.29 -9.69 -1.70
N ARG A 72 5.11 -10.43 -0.96
CA ARG A 72 6.46 -10.83 -1.39
C ARG A 72 6.48 -12.01 -2.37
N SER A 73 5.37 -12.71 -2.53
CA SER A 73 5.29 -13.91 -3.37
C SER A 73 5.56 -13.63 -4.86
N GLY A 74 5.35 -12.40 -5.31
CA GLY A 74 5.44 -12.00 -6.73
C GLY A 74 4.36 -12.63 -7.62
N LYS A 75 3.38 -13.32 -7.04
CA LYS A 75 2.28 -13.98 -7.78
C LYS A 75 1.11 -13.04 -8.08
N LEU A 76 1.06 -11.91 -7.38
CA LEU A 76 -0.01 -10.94 -7.44
C LEU A 76 0.47 -9.68 -8.18
N TYR A 77 -0.48 -8.98 -8.82
CA TYR A 77 -0.25 -7.70 -9.51
C TYR A 77 -1.06 -6.56 -8.88
N PRO A 78 -0.90 -6.29 -7.57
CA PRO A 78 -1.75 -5.32 -6.89
C PRO A 78 -1.41 -3.87 -7.27
N TYR A 79 -2.45 -3.04 -7.32
CA TYR A 79 -2.35 -1.59 -7.44
C TYR A 79 -3.55 -0.91 -6.75
N TYR A 80 -3.40 0.35 -6.38
CA TYR A 80 -4.48 1.22 -5.91
C TYR A 80 -4.43 2.59 -6.61
N ARG A 81 -5.55 3.30 -6.59
CA ARG A 81 -5.74 4.63 -7.18
C ARG A 81 -6.37 5.56 -6.15
#